data_AF-A0A1S2YPE6-F1
#
_entry.id   AF-A0A1S2YPE6-F1
#
_cell.length_a   1.000
_cell.length_b   1.000
_cell.length_c   1.000
_cell.angle_alpha   90.00
_cell.angle_beta   90.00
_cell.angle_gamma   90.00
#
_symmetry.space_group_name_H-M   'P 1'
#
loop_
_entity.id
_entity.type
_entity.pdbx_description
1 polymer ?
#
loop_
_entity_poly.entity_id
_entity_poly.type
_entity_poly.pdbx_seq_one_letter_code
_entity_poly.pdbx_strand_id
1 'polypeptide(L)'
;MEAQSNKRRRVYSLEPNKIVQTIFARKYLSYLVPALMKIKEKSSTKDKNNHIDDIKNAVKYEVDMAMVLSAQGFAWSNGLKVKLQKNDENEKREGSSSRIYDQNDLAKEDNEEDEKMKRLKRLIPGGEEMCDEQVVNELESYINCLQMQVNVLQCLLAETC
;
A
#
# COMPACT_ATOMS: atom_id res chain seq x y z
N MET A 1 -53.00 21.91 -19.82
CA MET A 1 -51.72 22.52 -19.39
C MET A 1 -51.01 21.52 -18.52
N GLU A 2 -49.94 20.92 -19.03
CA GLU A 2 -49.11 19.92 -18.36
C GLU A 2 -48.19 20.61 -17.34
N ALA A 3 -48.24 20.20 -16.07
CA ALA A 3 -47.31 20.68 -15.05
C ALA A 3 -46.14 19.70 -14.90
N GLN A 4 -44.95 20.15 -15.32
CA GLN A 4 -43.69 19.39 -15.25
C GLN A 4 -43.29 19.09 -13.80
N SER A 5 -43.05 17.81 -13.51
CA SER A 5 -42.53 17.35 -12.22
C SER A 5 -41.02 17.59 -12.13
N ASN A 6 -40.62 18.61 -11.36
CA ASN A 6 -39.22 18.87 -11.05
C ASN A 6 -38.65 17.78 -10.15
N LYS A 7 -37.86 16.86 -10.73
CA LYS A 7 -37.09 15.83 -10.02
C LYS A 7 -35.93 16.48 -9.26
N ARG A 8 -36.16 16.84 -7.99
CA ARG A 8 -35.08 17.26 -7.08
C ARG A 8 -34.14 16.07 -6.84
N ARG A 9 -32.88 16.20 -7.28
CA ARG A 9 -31.81 15.25 -6.95
C ARG A 9 -31.61 15.27 -5.44
N ARG A 10 -31.75 14.11 -4.77
CA ARG A 10 -31.42 13.95 -3.35
C ARG A 10 -29.92 14.07 -3.19
N VAL A 11 -29.45 15.18 -2.62
CA VAL A 11 -28.06 15.35 -2.21
C VAL A 11 -27.94 14.70 -0.83
N TYR A 12 -27.26 13.55 -0.76
CA TYR A 12 -26.93 12.92 0.51
C TYR A 12 -25.65 13.56 1.04
N SER A 13 -25.69 14.07 2.28
CA SER A 13 -24.49 14.48 3.01
C SER A 13 -23.76 13.22 3.45
N LEU A 14 -22.80 12.76 2.64
CA LEU A 14 -21.87 11.72 3.06
C LEU A 14 -20.81 12.36 3.96
N GLU A 15 -20.49 11.71 5.08
CA GLU A 15 -19.38 12.14 5.94
C GLU A 15 -18.08 12.12 5.13
N PRO A 16 -17.20 13.12 5.27
CA PRO A 16 -15.95 13.22 4.51
C PRO A 16 -15.10 11.95 4.52
N ASN A 17 -15.06 11.25 5.66
CA ASN A 17 -14.32 10.00 5.83
C ASN A 17 -14.88 8.87 4.94
N LYS A 18 -16.20 8.79 4.78
CA LYS A 18 -16.85 7.80 3.90
C LYS A 18 -16.56 8.09 2.43
N ILE A 19 -16.53 9.37 2.05
CA ILE A 19 -16.18 9.76 0.68
C ILE A 19 -14.75 9.33 0.36
N VAL A 20 -13.78 9.63 1.23
CA VAL A 20 -12.37 9.24 1.02
C VAL A 20 -12.23 7.72 0.94
N GLN A 21 -12.89 6.97 1.83
CA GLN A 21 -12.89 5.51 1.80
C GLN A 21 -13.47 4.96 0.49
N THR A 22 -14.59 5.49 0.01
CA THR A 22 -15.20 5.03 -1.25
C THR A 22 -14.34 5.34 -2.47
N ILE A 23 -13.67 6.50 -2.50
CA ILE A 23 -12.73 6.86 -3.57
C ILE A 23 -11.52 5.92 -3.56
N PHE A 24 -10.94 5.67 -2.38
CA PHE A 24 -9.84 4.73 -2.22
C PHE A 24 -10.25 3.33 -2.68
N ALA A 25 -11.36 2.79 -2.17
CA ALA A 25 -11.83 1.45 -2.51
C ALA A 25 -12.07 1.29 -4.01
N ARG A 26 -12.68 2.30 -4.65
CA ARG A 26 -12.91 2.29 -6.10
C ARG A 26 -11.61 2.25 -6.89
N LYS A 27 -10.61 3.06 -6.52
CA LYS A 27 -9.28 3.03 -7.15
C LYS A 27 -8.62 1.66 -6.92
N TYR A 28 -8.61 1.19 -5.69
CA TYR A 28 -7.96 -0.05 -5.29
C TYR A 28 -8.51 -1.26 -6.07
N LEU A 29 -9.84 -1.41 -6.11
CA LEU A 29 -10.50 -2.47 -6.87
C LEU A 29 -10.28 -2.37 -8.38
N SER A 30 -10.23 -1.15 -8.92
CA SER A 30 -10.02 -0.94 -10.36
C SER A 30 -8.66 -1.45 -10.84
N TYR A 31 -7.64 -1.44 -9.98
CA TYR A 31 -6.32 -1.99 -10.28
C TYR A 31 -6.23 -3.48 -9.91
N LEU A 32 -6.77 -3.85 -8.74
CA LEU A 32 -6.61 -5.18 -8.18
C LEU A 32 -7.35 -6.25 -8.98
N VAL A 33 -8.63 -6.03 -9.31
CA VAL A 33 -9.46 -7.07 -9.93
C VAL A 33 -8.89 -7.54 -11.29
N PRO A 34 -8.51 -6.65 -12.23
CA PRO A 34 -7.90 -7.08 -13.49
C PRO A 34 -6.55 -7.80 -13.29
N ALA A 35 -5.74 -7.36 -12.32
CA ALA A 35 -4.44 -7.98 -12.04
C ALA A 35 -4.60 -9.42 -11.53
N LEU A 36 -5.52 -9.63 -10.58
CA LEU A 36 -5.81 -10.96 -10.04
C LEU A 36 -6.38 -11.90 -11.11
N MET A 37 -7.23 -11.42 -12.01
CA MET A 37 -7.71 -12.22 -13.15
C MET A 37 -6.55 -12.70 -14.04
N LYS A 38 -5.60 -11.81 -14.35
CA LYS A 38 -4.40 -12.16 -15.14
C LYS A 38 -3.53 -13.21 -14.45
N ILE A 39 -3.35 -13.14 -13.13
CA ILE A 39 -2.58 -14.14 -12.37
C ILE A 39 -3.28 -15.49 -12.46
N LYS A 40 -4.60 -15.52 -12.24
CA LYS A 40 -5.42 -16.74 -12.34
C LYS A 40 -5.30 -17.40 -13.71
N GLU A 41 -5.41 -16.64 -14.79
CA GLU A 41 -5.28 -17.17 -16.16
C GLU A 41 -3.90 -17.82 -16.40
N LYS A 42 -2.82 -17.14 -15.97
CA LYS A 42 -1.46 -17.66 -16.08
C LYS A 42 -1.26 -18.94 -15.25
N SER A 43 -1.90 -19.02 -14.08
CA SER A 43 -1.78 -20.21 -13.21
C SER A 43 -2.42 -21.47 -13.76
N SER A 44 -3.41 -21.35 -14.64
CA SER A 44 -4.10 -22.51 -15.22
C SER A 44 -3.27 -23.27 -16.27
N THR A 45 -2.10 -22.74 -16.67
CA THR A 45 -1.35 -23.21 -17.86
C THR A 45 0.03 -23.82 -17.55
N LYS A 46 0.46 -23.90 -16.28
CA LYS A 46 1.83 -24.34 -15.90
C LYS A 46 1.89 -25.39 -14.77
N ASP A 47 2.98 -26.16 -14.73
CA ASP A 47 3.26 -27.26 -13.78
C ASP A 47 3.48 -26.79 -12.32
N LYS A 48 3.09 -27.65 -11.35
CA LYS A 48 2.59 -27.22 -10.03
C LYS A 48 3.61 -27.03 -8.89
N ASN A 49 4.84 -27.50 -8.98
CA ASN A 49 5.64 -27.72 -7.77
C ASN A 49 6.42 -26.50 -7.23
N ASN A 50 6.81 -25.54 -8.08
CA ASN A 50 7.35 -24.22 -7.65
C ASN A 50 6.30 -23.10 -7.70
N HIS A 51 5.07 -23.42 -8.12
CA HIS A 51 4.10 -22.45 -8.60
C HIS A 51 3.37 -21.67 -7.50
N ILE A 52 3.17 -22.29 -6.33
CA ILE A 52 2.34 -21.71 -5.27
C ILE A 52 2.99 -20.46 -4.68
N ASP A 53 4.30 -20.49 -4.46
CA ASP A 53 5.02 -19.34 -3.90
C ASP A 53 5.16 -18.22 -4.95
N ASP A 54 5.32 -18.56 -6.23
CA ASP A 54 5.27 -17.60 -7.34
C ASP A 54 3.90 -16.89 -7.42
N ILE A 55 2.80 -17.64 -7.28
CA ILE A 55 1.45 -17.06 -7.26
C ILE A 55 1.29 -16.13 -6.06
N LYS A 56 1.69 -16.58 -4.86
CA LYS A 56 1.58 -15.77 -3.63
C LYS A 56 2.38 -14.47 -3.77
N ASN A 57 3.60 -14.54 -4.30
CA ASN A 57 4.45 -13.38 -4.51
C ASN A 57 3.86 -12.43 -5.55
N ALA A 58 3.34 -12.96 -6.67
CA ALA A 58 2.65 -12.16 -7.68
C ALA A 58 1.39 -11.48 -7.12
N VAL A 59 0.56 -12.21 -6.36
CA VAL A 59 -0.62 -11.65 -5.70
C VAL A 59 -0.22 -10.56 -4.72
N LYS A 60 0.80 -10.81 -3.88
CA LYS A 60 1.31 -9.81 -2.92
C LYS A 60 1.80 -8.55 -3.64
N TYR A 61 2.55 -8.69 -4.72
CA TYR A 61 3.03 -7.56 -5.52
C TYR A 61 1.87 -6.73 -6.07
N GLU A 62 0.88 -7.37 -6.71
CA GLU A 62 -0.26 -6.65 -7.30
C GLU A 62 -1.13 -5.98 -6.23
N VAL A 63 -1.31 -6.63 -5.09
CA VAL A 63 -2.01 -6.09 -3.91
C VAL A 63 -1.30 -4.86 -3.37
N ASP A 64 0.02 -4.93 -3.18
CA ASP A 64 0.83 -3.80 -2.70
C ASP A 64 0.87 -2.66 -3.73
N MET A 65 0.98 -2.98 -5.02
CA MET A 65 0.96 -1.99 -6.11
C MET A 65 -0.40 -1.29 -6.23
N ALA A 66 -1.50 -2.02 -6.09
CA ALA A 66 -2.84 -1.43 -6.06
C ALA A 66 -3.00 -0.47 -4.88
N MET A 67 -2.40 -0.78 -3.73
CA MET A 67 -2.38 0.12 -2.57
C MET A 67 -1.60 1.41 -2.87
N VAL A 68 -0.41 1.30 -3.45
CA VAL A 68 0.40 2.45 -3.90
C VAL A 68 -0.39 3.36 -4.82
N LEU A 69 -1.03 2.81 -5.86
CA LEU A 69 -1.78 3.58 -6.85
C LEU A 69 -3.04 4.24 -6.25
N SER A 70 -3.60 3.66 -5.20
CA SER A 70 -4.78 4.18 -4.52
C SER A 70 -4.45 5.28 -3.51
N ALA A 71 -3.26 5.22 -2.91
CA ALA A 71 -2.73 6.15 -1.93
C ALA A 71 -1.75 7.17 -2.54
N GLN A 72 -1.93 7.53 -3.82
CA GLN A 72 -1.06 8.49 -4.48
C GLN A 72 -1.09 9.85 -3.75
N GLY A 73 0.09 10.37 -3.41
CA GLY A 73 0.26 11.66 -2.73
C GLY A 73 0.92 11.57 -1.36
N PHE A 74 1.03 10.37 -0.78
CA PHE A 74 1.77 10.14 0.45
C PHE A 74 3.23 9.75 0.17
N ALA A 75 4.17 10.22 0.99
CA ALA A 75 5.58 9.87 0.85
C ALA A 75 5.79 8.35 0.99
N TRP A 76 5.07 7.69 1.89
CA TRP A 76 5.19 6.23 2.07
C TRP A 76 4.77 5.45 0.83
N SER A 77 3.80 5.97 0.05
CA SER A 77 3.34 5.30 -1.18
C SER A 77 4.45 5.26 -2.24
N ASN A 78 5.24 6.34 -2.34
CA ASN A 78 6.41 6.40 -3.20
C ASN A 78 7.53 5.50 -2.68
N GLY A 79 7.78 5.49 -1.37
CA GLY A 79 8.72 4.57 -0.73
C GLY A 79 8.37 3.10 -1.01
N LEU A 80 7.10 2.73 -0.89
CA LEU A 80 6.61 1.39 -1.21
C LEU A 80 6.77 1.09 -2.71
N LYS A 81 6.44 2.03 -3.60
CA LYS A 81 6.63 1.87 -5.04
C LYS A 81 8.08 1.55 -5.40
N VAL A 82 9.03 2.29 -4.82
CA VAL A 82 10.47 2.07 -5.03
C VAL A 82 10.88 0.70 -4.49
N LYS A 83 10.37 0.29 -3.32
CA LYS A 83 10.64 -1.04 -2.75
C LYS A 83 10.11 -2.17 -3.66
N LEU A 84 8.92 -2.02 -4.23
CA LEU A 84 8.33 -3.01 -5.15
C LEU A 84 9.14 -3.12 -6.46
N GLN A 85 9.52 -2.00 -7.05
CA GLN A 85 10.29 -1.99 -8.30
C GLN A 85 11.72 -2.54 -8.14
N LYS A 86 12.36 -2.32 -6.99
CA LYS A 86 13.69 -2.88 -6.69
C LYS A 86 13.67 -4.41 -6.53
N ASN A 87 12.55 -4.98 -6.07
CA ASN A 87 12.44 -6.43 -5.93
C ASN A 87 12.39 -7.16 -7.28
N ASP A 88 11.88 -6.51 -8.33
CA ASP A 88 11.90 -7.03 -9.71
C ASP A 88 13.35 -7.13 -10.27
N GLU A 89 14.29 -6.33 -9.73
CA GLU A 89 15.70 -6.31 -10.16
C GLU A 89 16.62 -7.19 -9.31
N ASN A 90 16.24 -7.47 -8.06
CA ASN A 90 17.09 -8.14 -7.07
C ASN A 90 17.08 -9.68 -7.10
N GLU A 91 16.26 -10.33 -7.94
CA GLU A 91 16.44 -11.76 -8.26
C GLU A 91 17.79 -12.06 -8.94
N LYS A 92 18.58 -11.04 -9.31
CA LYS A 92 19.92 -11.19 -9.91
C LYS A 92 21.10 -10.74 -9.05
N ARG A 93 20.90 -10.25 -7.82
CA ARG A 93 22.01 -9.76 -6.99
C ARG A 93 21.83 -10.08 -5.52
N GLU A 94 21.93 -11.36 -5.17
CA GLU A 94 22.55 -11.72 -3.89
C GLU A 94 24.02 -11.26 -3.95
N GLY A 95 24.33 -10.17 -3.25
CA GLY A 95 25.67 -9.60 -3.30
C GLY A 95 25.82 -8.34 -2.47
N SER A 96 26.06 -8.53 -1.18
CA SER A 96 26.88 -7.64 -0.35
C SER A 96 26.41 -6.20 -0.17
N SER A 97 25.51 -5.98 0.81
CA SER A 97 25.52 -4.72 1.55
C SER A 97 26.56 -4.80 2.67
N SER A 98 27.84 -4.68 2.32
CA SER A 98 28.88 -4.35 3.29
C SER A 98 28.58 -2.93 3.81
N ARG A 99 28.00 -2.85 5.01
CA ARG A 99 27.87 -1.57 5.72
C ARG A 99 29.24 -1.25 6.28
N ILE A 100 30.00 -0.42 5.56
CA ILE A 100 31.13 0.29 6.12
C ILE A 100 30.54 1.29 7.11
N TYR A 101 30.67 1.00 8.41
CA TYR A 101 30.43 2.00 9.45
C TYR A 101 31.63 2.93 9.42
N ASP A 102 31.42 4.13 8.89
CA ASP A 102 32.39 5.22 9.02
C ASP A 102 32.33 5.69 10.48
N GLN A 103 33.37 5.33 11.23
CA GLN A 103 33.50 5.58 12.65
C GLN A 103 33.94 7.02 12.86
N ASN A 104 32.97 7.94 12.86
CA ASN A 104 33.14 9.25 13.48
C ASN A 104 32.39 9.28 14.81
N ASP A 105 33.21 9.15 15.83
CA ASP A 105 32.95 9.21 17.25
C ASP A 105 32.42 10.61 17.64
N LEU A 106 31.11 10.71 17.80
CA LEU A 106 30.47 11.67 18.68
C LEU A 106 29.40 10.89 19.42
N ALA A 107 29.67 10.59 20.70
CA ALA A 107 28.69 10.05 21.63
C ALA A 107 27.48 11.00 21.71
N LYS A 108 26.55 10.85 20.78
CA LYS A 108 25.19 11.31 20.96
C LYS A 108 24.63 10.36 22.01
N GLU A 109 24.26 10.92 23.15
CA GLU A 109 23.22 10.29 23.97
C GLU A 109 22.02 10.16 23.03
N ASP A 110 21.87 8.99 22.38
CA ASP A 110 20.64 8.63 21.68
C ASP A 110 19.56 8.69 22.76
N ASN A 111 18.82 9.80 22.79
CA ASN A 111 17.70 9.94 23.71
C ASN A 111 16.68 8.85 23.36
N GLU A 112 15.94 8.35 24.35
CA GLU A 112 14.88 7.36 24.15
C GLU A 112 13.89 7.79 23.06
N GLU A 113 13.70 9.10 22.88
CA GLU A 113 12.87 9.71 21.83
C GLU A 113 13.43 9.48 20.41
N ASP A 114 14.74 9.62 20.20
CA ASP A 114 15.39 9.40 18.90
C ASP A 114 15.29 7.91 18.49
N GLU A 115 15.47 7.01 19.45
CA GLU A 115 15.30 5.58 19.22
C GLU A 115 13.84 5.19 18.90
N LYS A 116 12.87 5.81 19.59
CA LYS A 116 11.45 5.64 19.26
C LYS A 116 11.16 6.15 17.84
N MET A 117 11.70 7.30 17.45
CA MET A 117 11.55 7.85 16.10
C MET A 117 12.14 6.91 15.04
N LYS A 118 13.35 6.39 15.24
CA LYS A 118 13.96 5.38 14.35
C LYS A 118 13.08 4.13 14.21
N ARG A 119 12.44 3.67 15.29
CA ARG A 119 11.51 2.53 15.23
C ARG A 119 10.26 2.84 14.41
N LEU A 120 9.68 4.04 14.57
CA LEU A 120 8.51 4.46 13.79
C LEU A 120 8.82 4.53 12.29
N LYS A 121 9.97 5.11 11.91
CA LYS A 121 10.42 5.18 10.51
C LYS A 121 10.51 3.79 9.86
N ARG A 122 10.97 2.77 10.59
CA ARG A 122 11.10 1.39 10.09
C ARG A 122 9.77 0.69 9.84
N LEU A 123 8.67 1.16 10.43
CA LEU A 123 7.34 0.56 10.22
C LEU A 123 6.69 0.98 8.90
N ILE A 124 7.15 2.09 8.32
CA ILE A 124 6.53 2.70 7.14
C ILE A 124 7.41 2.45 5.92
N PRO A 125 6.86 2.09 4.76
CA PRO A 125 7.64 1.97 3.53
C PRO A 125 8.34 3.29 3.16
N GLY A 126 9.68 3.30 3.21
CA GLY A 126 10.48 4.48 2.88
C GLY A 126 10.61 5.48 4.02
N GLY A 127 10.17 5.13 5.24
CA GLY A 127 10.26 6.01 6.39
C GLY A 127 11.69 6.36 6.79
N GLU A 128 12.68 5.55 6.40
CA GLU A 128 14.10 5.86 6.62
C GLU A 128 14.55 7.16 5.94
N GLU A 129 13.89 7.56 4.84
CA GLU A 129 14.20 8.78 4.08
C GLU A 129 13.32 9.99 4.50
N MET A 130 12.39 9.81 5.45
CA MET A 130 11.45 10.85 5.87
C MET A 130 11.99 11.73 7.00
N CYS A 131 11.59 13.00 7.01
CA CYS A 131 11.82 13.94 8.12
C CYS A 131 10.88 13.63 9.29
N ASP A 132 11.33 13.87 10.52
CA ASP A 132 10.63 13.50 11.76
C ASP A 132 9.23 14.13 11.86
N GLU A 133 9.07 15.36 11.36
CA GLU A 133 7.81 16.10 11.36
C GLU A 133 6.73 15.45 10.47
N GLN A 134 7.15 14.65 9.50
CA GLN A 134 6.25 14.00 8.53
C GLN A 134 5.90 12.56 8.93
N VAL A 135 6.76 11.88 9.69
CA VAL A 135 6.62 10.45 10.01
C VAL A 135 5.26 10.11 10.63
N VAL A 136 4.79 10.93 11.57
CA VAL A 136 3.53 10.66 12.27
C VAL A 136 2.32 10.75 11.33
N ASN A 137 2.27 11.78 10.49
CA ASN A 137 1.18 11.97 9.52
C ASN A 137 1.21 10.88 8.43
N GLU A 138 2.40 10.54 7.95
CA GLU A 138 2.59 9.46 6.99
C GLU A 138 2.20 8.11 7.60
N LEU A 139 2.54 7.85 8.86
CA LEU A 139 2.15 6.64 9.58
C LEU A 139 0.64 6.52 9.71
N GLU A 140 -0.02 7.60 10.12
CA GLU A 140 -1.47 7.64 10.23
C GLU A 140 -2.13 7.34 8.88
N SER A 141 -1.66 7.99 7.81
CA SER A 141 -2.20 7.74 6.47
C SER A 141 -1.97 6.31 5.99
N TYR A 142 -0.83 5.71 6.33
CA TYR A 142 -0.50 4.33 6.00
C TYR A 142 -1.41 3.36 6.75
N ILE A 143 -1.61 3.54 8.06
CA ILE A 143 -2.55 2.75 8.87
C ILE A 143 -3.97 2.84 8.30
N ASN A 144 -4.41 4.05 7.94
CA ASN A 144 -5.72 4.25 7.33
C ASN A 144 -5.86 3.49 5.99
N CYS A 145 -4.84 3.52 5.14
CA CYS A 145 -4.86 2.77 3.88
C CYS A 145 -4.84 1.25 4.09
N LEU A 146 -4.09 0.75 5.08
CA LEU A 146 -4.10 -0.66 5.48
C LEU A 146 -5.49 -1.09 5.96
N GLN A 147 -6.13 -0.29 6.81
CA GLN A 147 -7.49 -0.58 7.27
C GLN A 147 -8.48 -0.62 6.10
N MET A 148 -8.40 0.35 5.18
CA MET A 148 -9.26 0.37 4.00
C MET A 148 -9.00 -0.85 3.10
N GLN A 149 -7.75 -1.24 2.91
CA GLN A 149 -7.39 -2.45 2.17
C GLN A 149 -8.04 -3.70 2.76
N VAL A 150 -7.89 -3.90 4.08
CA VAL A 150 -8.49 -5.04 4.80
C VAL A 150 -10.00 -5.03 4.64
N ASN A 151 -10.65 -3.87 4.82
CA ASN A 151 -12.10 -3.75 4.68
C ASN A 151 -12.56 -4.16 3.28
N VAL A 152 -11.88 -3.68 2.23
CA VAL A 152 -12.23 -4.00 0.83
C VAL A 152 -12.06 -5.49 0.55
N LEU A 153 -10.93 -6.09 0.98
CA LEU A 153 -10.68 -7.52 0.79
C LEU A 153 -11.69 -8.38 1.56
N GLN A 154 -12.08 -7.98 2.77
CA GLN A 154 -13.13 -8.64 3.55
C GLN A 154 -14.49 -8.59 2.84
N CYS A 155 -14.85 -7.46 2.23
CA CYS A 155 -16.08 -7.36 1.43
C CYS A 155 -16.08 -8.37 0.26
N LEU A 156 -14.96 -8.50 -0.45
CA LEU A 156 -14.84 -9.47 -1.54
C LEU A 156 -14.98 -10.92 -1.07
N LEU A 157 -14.51 -11.24 0.14
CA LEU A 157 -14.68 -12.57 0.71
C LEU A 157 -16.13 -12.84 1.15
N ALA A 158 -16.79 -11.85 1.74
CA ALA A 158 -18.17 -11.97 2.19
C ALA A 158 -19.16 -12.18 1.02
N GLU A 159 -18.84 -11.68 -0.18
CA GLU A 159 -19.61 -11.90 -1.41
C GLU A 159 -19.41 -13.29 -2.05
N THR A 160 -18.45 -14.09 -1.55
CA THR A 160 -18.14 -15.43 -2.08
C THR A 160 -18.76 -16.60 -1.28
N CYS A 161 -19.69 -16.31 -0.37
CA CYS A 161 -20.49 -17.30 0.36
C CYS A 161 -21.91 -17.44 -0.21
#